data_AF-A0A8J7ZCV3-F1
#
_entry.id   AF-A0A8J7ZCV3-F1
#
_cell.length_a   1.000
_cell.length_b   1.000
_cell.length_c   1.000
_cell.angle_alpha   90.00
_cell.angle_beta   90.00
_cell.angle_gamma   90.00
#
_symmetry.space_group_name_H-M   'P 1'
#
loop_
_entity.id
_entity.type
_entity.pdbx_description
1 polymer ?
#
loop_
_entity_poly.entity_id
_entity_poly.type
_entity_poly.pdbx_seq_one_letter_code
_entity_poly.pdbx_strand_id
1 'polypeptide(L)'
;KEKLGINYLQLNAENLLDKFEKESFDKVLCNMALMDIEKLDITVQNIASVLKENGIFVFSITHPAFAWPTCMRIVIPGDSKRNEDKVRIVLDYFDERPTVFSYGFDPPRSLPALVFPRTISKYINELVKNNLIIREMSEPKASEELVQKFPKNAYLDDDIWPEFLIIKSMKYTSL
;
A
#
# COMPACT_ATOMS: atom_id res chain seq x y z
N LYS A 1 33.58 9.12 1.97
CA LYS A 1 32.27 8.48 2.21
C LYS A 1 32.29 7.11 1.55
N GLU A 2 32.13 6.06 2.34
CA GLU A 2 32.06 4.68 1.83
C GLU A 2 30.80 4.51 0.96
N LYS A 3 30.92 3.85 -0.19
CA LYS A 3 29.78 3.61 -1.08
C LYS A 3 29.02 2.40 -0.56
N LEU A 4 27.83 2.61 -0.02
CA LEU A 4 26.96 1.56 0.55
C LEU A 4 26.37 0.58 -0.50
N GLY A 5 26.86 0.60 -1.75
CA GLY A 5 26.32 -0.22 -2.84
C GLY A 5 24.92 0.18 -3.33
N ILE A 6 24.43 1.37 -2.96
CA ILE A 6 23.09 1.85 -3.32
C ILE A 6 23.16 2.75 -4.56
N ASN A 7 22.38 2.41 -5.58
CA ASN A 7 22.20 3.22 -6.79
C ASN A 7 20.79 3.81 -6.78
N TYR A 8 20.71 5.13 -6.96
CA TYR A 8 19.45 5.85 -7.10
C TYR A 8 19.20 6.17 -8.57
N LEU A 9 18.00 5.88 -9.05
CA LEU A 9 17.58 6.10 -10.43
C LEU A 9 16.20 6.76 -10.42
N GLN A 10 15.99 7.68 -11.35
CA GLN A 10 14.66 8.23 -11.63
C GLN A 10 14.07 7.45 -12.80
N LEU A 11 12.99 6.70 -12.55
CA LEU A 11 12.32 5.82 -13.51
C LEU A 11 10.80 5.90 -13.32
N ASN A 12 10.05 5.49 -14.34
CA ASN A 12 8.64 5.16 -14.20
C ASN A 12 8.51 3.65 -13.92
N ALA A 13 7.79 3.28 -12.85
CA ALA A 13 7.56 1.89 -12.49
C ALA A 13 6.73 1.12 -13.55
N GLU A 14 5.98 1.83 -14.38
CA GLU A 14 5.29 1.26 -15.55
C GLU A 14 6.25 0.86 -16.68
N ASN A 15 7.54 1.23 -16.60
CA ASN A 15 8.55 1.02 -17.65
C ASN A 15 9.87 0.41 -17.12
N LEU A 16 9.82 -0.49 -16.13
CA LEU A 16 11.04 -1.05 -15.53
C LEU A 16 11.93 -1.79 -16.54
N LEU A 17 11.33 -2.43 -17.54
CA LEU A 17 12.05 -3.20 -18.56
C LEU A 17 12.85 -2.35 -19.55
N ASP A 18 12.62 -1.03 -19.59
CA ASP A 18 13.47 -0.11 -20.37
C ASP A 18 14.87 0.01 -19.76
N LYS A 19 15.00 -0.29 -18.45
CA LYS A 19 16.25 -0.12 -17.70
C LYS A 19 16.84 -1.42 -17.17
N PHE A 20 15.99 -2.41 -16.86
CA PHE A 20 16.42 -3.65 -16.22
C PHE A 20 16.10 -4.85 -17.08
N GLU A 21 17.05 -5.78 -17.12
CA GLU A 21 16.83 -7.08 -17.74
C GLU A 21 15.85 -7.91 -16.89
N LYS A 22 15.23 -8.90 -17.53
CA LYS A 22 14.42 -9.90 -16.83
C LYS A 22 15.29 -10.63 -15.80
N GLU A 23 14.67 -11.04 -14.70
CA GLU A 23 15.35 -11.85 -13.67
C GLU A 23 16.61 -11.20 -13.06
N SER A 24 16.60 -9.87 -12.96
CA SER A 24 17.71 -9.08 -12.43
C SER A 24 17.66 -8.90 -10.90
N PHE A 25 16.49 -9.09 -10.28
CA PHE A 25 16.32 -8.86 -8.84
C PHE A 25 15.85 -10.11 -8.09
N ASP A 26 16.46 -10.35 -6.93
CA ASP A 26 16.00 -11.37 -5.98
C ASP A 26 14.79 -10.90 -5.17
N LYS A 27 14.68 -9.58 -4.94
CA LYS A 27 13.63 -8.96 -4.13
C LYS A 27 13.24 -7.59 -4.68
N VAL A 28 11.94 -7.28 -4.65
CA VAL A 28 11.39 -5.96 -4.96
C VAL A 28 10.54 -5.50 -3.77
N LEU A 29 10.72 -4.24 -3.38
CA LEU A 29 9.94 -3.59 -2.31
C LEU A 29 9.24 -2.34 -2.89
N CYS A 30 7.93 -2.24 -2.69
CA CYS A 30 7.16 -1.04 -3.03
C CYS A 30 6.41 -0.54 -1.79
N ASN A 31 7.02 0.42 -1.09
CA ASN A 31 6.46 0.95 0.14
C ASN A 31 5.59 2.18 -0.15
N MET A 32 4.30 2.11 0.14
CA MET A 32 3.35 3.25 0.08
C MET A 32 3.41 4.03 -1.24
N ALA A 33 3.43 3.32 -2.37
CA ALA A 33 3.51 3.94 -3.70
C ALA A 33 2.63 3.26 -4.75
N LEU A 34 2.31 1.98 -4.61
CA LEU A 34 1.57 1.23 -5.64
C LEU A 34 0.13 1.75 -5.87
N MET A 35 -0.48 2.37 -4.86
CA MET A 35 -1.80 3.01 -4.97
C MET A 35 -1.80 4.31 -5.77
N ASP A 36 -0.63 4.93 -5.96
CA ASP A 36 -0.48 6.20 -6.70
C ASP A 36 -0.07 5.97 -8.16
N ILE A 37 0.13 4.71 -8.57
CA ILE A 37 0.46 4.32 -9.95
C ILE A 37 -0.82 3.98 -10.69
N GLU A 38 -1.03 4.51 -11.90
CA GLU A 38 -2.26 4.33 -12.69
C GLU A 38 -2.42 2.90 -13.23
N LYS A 39 -1.38 2.39 -13.91
CA LYS A 39 -1.41 1.07 -14.54
C LYS A 39 -0.83 0.00 -13.63
N LEU A 40 -1.66 -0.44 -12.67
CA LEU A 40 -1.31 -1.48 -11.72
C LEU A 40 -0.90 -2.79 -12.42
N ASP A 41 -1.65 -3.17 -13.45
CA ASP A 41 -1.43 -4.37 -14.26
C ASP A 41 -0.05 -4.38 -14.92
N ILE A 42 0.27 -3.32 -15.67
CA ILE A 42 1.57 -3.15 -16.32
C ILE A 42 2.70 -3.13 -15.29
N THR A 43 2.50 -2.44 -14.17
CA THR A 43 3.51 -2.34 -13.10
C THR A 43 3.78 -3.69 -12.46
N VAL A 44 2.74 -4.45 -12.08
CA VAL A 44 2.90 -5.78 -11.47
C VAL A 44 3.52 -6.76 -12.46
N GLN A 45 3.14 -6.70 -13.74
CA GLN A 45 3.76 -7.50 -14.81
C GLN A 45 5.26 -7.22 -14.96
N ASN A 46 5.65 -5.94 -14.94
CA ASN A 46 7.05 -5.54 -14.99
C ASN A 46 7.83 -6.01 -13.78
N ILE A 47 7.25 -5.88 -12.57
CA ILE A 47 7.85 -6.37 -11.32
C ILE A 47 8.07 -7.88 -11.40
N ALA A 48 7.07 -8.65 -11.83
CA ALA A 48 7.20 -10.09 -12.02
C ALA A 48 8.27 -10.45 -13.07
N SER A 49 8.42 -9.63 -14.12
CA SER A 49 9.41 -9.85 -15.17
C SER A 49 10.85 -9.63 -14.69
N VAL A 50 11.10 -8.58 -13.92
CA VAL A 50 12.44 -8.27 -13.40
C VAL A 50 12.83 -9.14 -12.19
N LEU A 51 11.86 -9.78 -11.54
CA LEU A 51 12.10 -10.76 -10.49
C LEU A 51 12.63 -12.09 -11.05
N LYS A 52 13.64 -12.65 -10.39
CA LYS A 52 14.08 -14.04 -10.60
C LYS A 52 13.01 -15.04 -10.18
N GLU A 53 13.13 -16.28 -10.66
CA GLU A 53 12.35 -17.40 -10.11
C GLU A 53 12.56 -17.52 -8.59
N ASN A 54 11.48 -17.78 -7.83
CA ASN A 54 11.44 -17.71 -6.37
C ASN A 54 11.75 -16.32 -5.76
N GLY A 55 11.85 -15.28 -6.59
CA GLY A 55 12.04 -13.90 -6.15
C GLY A 55 10.84 -13.38 -5.36
N ILE A 56 11.09 -12.44 -4.44
CA ILE A 56 10.09 -11.94 -3.50
C ILE A 56 9.63 -10.54 -3.90
N PHE A 57 8.33 -10.32 -3.93
CA PHE A 57 7.74 -8.98 -4.01
C PHE A 57 7.00 -8.65 -2.72
N VAL A 58 7.34 -7.53 -2.09
CA VAL A 58 6.62 -6.99 -0.93
C VAL A 58 6.12 -5.60 -1.26
N PHE A 59 4.87 -5.31 -0.96
CA PHE A 59 4.36 -3.95 -1.02
C PHE A 59 3.45 -3.61 0.15
N SER A 60 3.36 -2.32 0.43
CA SER A 60 2.39 -1.71 1.35
C SER A 60 1.57 -0.66 0.62
N ILE A 61 0.28 -0.61 0.93
CA ILE A 61 -0.67 0.40 0.44
C ILE A 61 -1.56 0.87 1.60
N THR A 62 -2.24 1.99 1.40
CA THR A 62 -3.40 2.34 2.23
C THR A 62 -4.48 1.25 2.07
N HIS A 63 -5.16 0.92 3.16
CA HIS A 63 -6.11 -0.19 3.17
C HIS A 63 -7.30 0.13 2.25
N PRO A 64 -7.56 -0.67 1.19
CA PRO A 64 -8.59 -0.34 0.21
C PRO A 64 -10.01 -0.13 0.73
N ALA A 65 -10.35 -0.70 1.89
CA ALA A 65 -11.71 -0.61 2.45
C ALA A 65 -11.80 0.37 3.63
N PHE A 66 -10.66 0.66 4.25
CA PHE A 66 -10.64 1.32 5.55
C PHE A 66 -9.81 2.58 5.52
N ALA A 67 -9.04 2.87 4.47
CA ALA A 67 -8.40 4.17 4.32
C ALA A 67 -9.21 5.07 3.40
N TRP A 68 -8.99 6.38 3.54
CA TRP A 68 -9.44 7.35 2.53
C TRP A 68 -8.89 6.96 1.14
N PRO A 69 -9.64 7.15 0.03
CA PRO A 69 -10.94 7.83 -0.11
C PRO A 69 -12.17 6.97 0.17
N THR A 70 -11.99 5.68 0.38
CA THR A 70 -13.10 4.72 0.44
C THR A 70 -13.85 4.72 1.78
N CYS A 71 -13.46 5.56 2.73
CA CYS A 71 -14.14 5.61 4.01
C CYS A 71 -14.17 7.01 4.63
N MET A 72 -15.09 7.17 5.57
CA MET A 72 -15.14 8.29 6.50
C MET A 72 -15.18 7.78 7.93
N ARG A 73 -14.57 8.56 8.82
CA ARG A 73 -14.68 8.36 10.26
C ARG A 73 -15.69 9.32 10.85
N ILE A 74 -16.58 8.81 11.70
CA ILE A 74 -17.47 9.59 12.54
C ILE A 74 -17.35 9.12 13.99
N VAL A 75 -17.75 9.96 14.94
CA VAL A 75 -17.81 9.63 16.37
C VAL A 75 -19.25 9.88 16.84
N ILE A 76 -19.84 8.93 17.56
CA ILE A 76 -21.22 9.02 18.07
C ILE A 76 -21.26 8.60 19.54
N PRO A 77 -21.58 9.50 20.50
CA PRO A 77 -21.88 10.92 20.31
C PRO A 77 -20.64 11.73 19.89
N GLY A 78 -20.83 12.83 19.18
CA GLY A 78 -19.75 13.56 18.48
C GLY A 78 -18.63 14.12 19.35
N ASP A 79 -18.86 14.25 20.66
CA ASP A 79 -17.88 14.69 21.66
C ASP A 79 -17.23 13.53 22.44
N SER A 80 -17.59 12.28 22.11
CA SER A 80 -17.02 11.11 22.79
C SER A 80 -15.53 10.99 22.55
N LYS A 81 -14.82 10.60 23.61
CA LYS A 81 -13.39 10.26 23.58
C LYS A 81 -13.14 8.77 23.66
N ARG A 82 -14.22 7.98 23.67
CA ARG A 82 -14.18 6.51 23.77
C ARG A 82 -13.88 5.93 22.39
N ASN A 83 -13.02 4.92 22.35
CA ASN A 83 -12.65 4.27 21.09
C ASN A 83 -13.86 3.52 20.50
N GLU A 84 -14.68 2.91 21.34
CA GLU A 84 -15.89 2.16 20.95
C GLU A 84 -17.01 3.00 20.34
N ASP A 85 -16.97 4.33 20.51
CA ASP A 85 -17.95 5.27 19.97
C ASP A 85 -17.56 5.78 18.57
N LYS A 86 -16.39 5.36 18.07
CA LYS A 86 -15.92 5.66 16.71
C LYS A 86 -16.54 4.69 15.72
N VAL A 87 -16.97 5.19 14.57
CA VAL A 87 -17.52 4.40 13.47
C VAL A 87 -16.79 4.74 12.17
N ARG A 88 -16.38 3.70 11.44
CA ARG A 88 -15.83 3.80 10.08
C ARG A 88 -16.91 3.40 9.09
N ILE A 89 -17.28 4.33 8.22
CA ILE A 89 -18.27 4.12 7.17
C ILE A 89 -17.52 3.98 5.85
N VAL A 90 -17.63 2.81 5.22
CA VAL A 90 -17.10 2.58 3.88
C VAL A 90 -18.04 3.21 2.87
N LEU A 91 -17.50 4.08 2.03
CA LEU A 91 -18.21 4.81 0.98
C LEU A 91 -17.81 4.25 -0.38
N ASP A 92 -18.82 3.88 -1.17
CA ASP A 92 -18.71 3.45 -2.57
C ASP A 92 -17.43 2.65 -2.89
N TYR A 93 -17.21 1.54 -2.18
CA TYR A 93 -15.97 0.75 -2.24
C TYR A 93 -15.54 0.30 -3.65
N PHE A 94 -16.51 0.19 -4.56
CA PHE A 94 -16.27 -0.23 -5.95
C PHE A 94 -16.01 0.94 -6.90
N ASP A 95 -16.04 2.18 -6.40
CA ASP A 95 -15.69 3.37 -7.17
C ASP A 95 -14.17 3.51 -7.30
N GLU A 96 -13.65 3.17 -8.48
CA GLU A 96 -12.23 3.23 -8.79
C GLU A 96 -11.81 4.54 -9.49
N ARG A 97 -12.64 5.59 -9.39
CA ARG A 97 -12.31 6.89 -10.01
C ARG A 97 -11.01 7.48 -9.43
N PRO A 98 -10.08 7.94 -10.27
CA PRO A 98 -8.90 8.66 -9.81
C PRO A 98 -9.31 9.85 -8.95
N THR A 99 -8.71 9.97 -7.77
CA THR A 99 -9.08 10.98 -6.80
C THR A 99 -7.85 11.77 -6.38
N VAL A 100 -7.99 13.09 -6.23
CA VAL A 100 -6.89 13.92 -5.72
C VAL A 100 -6.90 13.89 -4.20
N PHE A 101 -5.76 13.56 -3.60
CA PHE A 101 -5.58 13.50 -2.16
C PHE A 101 -4.35 14.27 -1.70
N SER A 102 -4.43 14.86 -0.51
CA SER A 102 -3.27 15.49 0.12
C SER A 102 -2.83 14.62 1.30
N TYR A 103 -1.71 13.90 1.15
CA TYR A 103 -1.13 13.14 2.25
C TYR A 103 -0.49 14.11 3.25
N GLY A 104 -1.14 14.30 4.42
CA GLY A 104 -0.58 15.03 5.56
C GLY A 104 -1.42 16.18 6.09
N PHE A 105 -1.15 16.54 7.34
CA PHE A 105 -1.82 17.62 8.09
C PHE A 105 -0.96 18.89 8.24
N ASP A 106 0.13 19.01 7.46
CA ASP A 106 1.10 20.13 7.56
C ASP A 106 1.09 21.02 6.30
N PRO A 107 0.07 21.89 6.13
CA PRO A 107 0.09 22.93 5.12
C PRO A 107 1.28 23.88 5.37
N PRO A 108 2.11 24.21 4.36
CA PRO A 108 1.86 24.09 2.92
C PRO A 108 2.58 22.91 2.24
N ARG A 109 3.13 21.95 3.00
CA ARG A 109 4.02 20.89 2.48
C ARG A 109 3.28 19.70 1.90
N SER A 110 2.01 19.52 2.24
CA SER A 110 1.18 18.46 1.68
C SER A 110 0.78 18.83 0.24
N LEU A 111 1.45 18.21 -0.74
CA LEU A 111 1.12 18.38 -2.15
C LEU A 111 -0.01 17.43 -2.54
N PRO A 112 -0.98 17.88 -3.37
CA PRO A 112 -1.98 16.99 -3.90
C PRO A 112 -1.32 15.92 -4.77
N ALA A 113 -1.58 14.66 -4.45
CA ALA A 113 -1.22 13.48 -5.22
C ALA A 113 -2.49 12.90 -5.86
N LEU A 114 -2.34 12.29 -7.03
CA LEU A 114 -3.41 11.50 -7.64
C LEU A 114 -3.34 10.09 -7.08
N VAL A 115 -4.43 9.64 -6.48
CA VAL A 115 -4.57 8.27 -5.94
C VAL A 115 -5.56 7.50 -6.79
N PHE A 116 -5.35 6.19 -6.91
CA PHE A 116 -6.19 5.30 -7.70
C PHE A 116 -6.84 4.27 -6.77
N PRO A 117 -8.07 4.52 -6.29
CA PRO A 117 -8.79 3.58 -5.43
C PRO A 117 -9.05 2.29 -6.19
N ARG A 118 -8.83 1.16 -5.52
CA ARG A 118 -8.99 -0.18 -6.10
C ARG A 118 -9.38 -1.15 -5.02
N THR A 119 -10.18 -2.14 -5.36
CA THR A 119 -10.52 -3.23 -4.42
C THR A 119 -9.30 -4.06 -4.01
N ILE A 120 -9.36 -4.70 -2.85
CA ILE A 120 -8.32 -5.68 -2.42
C ILE A 120 -8.19 -6.79 -3.48
N SER A 121 -9.32 -7.26 -4.02
CA SER A 121 -9.35 -8.26 -5.08
C SER A 121 -8.59 -7.81 -6.33
N LYS A 122 -8.60 -6.52 -6.69
CA LYS A 122 -7.87 -6.04 -7.87
C LYS A 122 -6.37 -6.18 -7.69
N TYR A 123 -5.84 -5.84 -6.51
CA TYR A 123 -4.43 -6.09 -6.18
C TYR A 123 -4.09 -7.58 -6.17
N ILE A 124 -4.86 -8.38 -5.43
CA ILE A 124 -4.62 -9.83 -5.29
C ILE A 124 -4.67 -10.54 -6.66
N ASN A 125 -5.71 -10.27 -7.45
CA ASN A 125 -5.87 -10.91 -8.75
C ASN A 125 -4.75 -10.52 -9.71
N GLU A 126 -4.21 -9.31 -9.61
CA GLU A 126 -3.10 -8.90 -10.45
C GLU A 126 -1.80 -9.63 -10.09
N LEU A 127 -1.58 -9.93 -8.80
CA LEU A 127 -0.48 -10.83 -8.40
C LEU A 127 -0.67 -12.24 -8.99
N VAL A 128 -1.88 -12.79 -8.87
CA VAL A 128 -2.20 -14.14 -9.36
C VAL A 128 -1.97 -14.26 -10.86
N LYS A 129 -2.46 -13.30 -11.67
CA LYS A 129 -2.25 -13.29 -13.13
C LYS A 129 -0.77 -13.31 -13.54
N ASN A 130 0.09 -12.74 -12.69
CA ASN A 130 1.52 -12.60 -12.95
C ASN A 130 2.37 -13.65 -12.20
N ASN A 131 1.75 -14.77 -11.79
CA ASN A 131 2.42 -15.89 -11.11
C ASN A 131 3.14 -15.48 -9.81
N LEU A 132 2.62 -14.45 -9.12
CA LEU A 132 3.09 -14.02 -7.81
C LEU A 132 2.18 -14.64 -6.74
N ILE A 133 2.65 -15.74 -6.16
CA ILE A 133 1.92 -16.47 -5.12
C ILE A 133 1.99 -15.68 -3.83
N ILE A 134 0.84 -15.33 -3.27
CA ILE A 134 0.75 -14.67 -1.96
C ILE A 134 1.28 -15.63 -0.89
N ARG A 135 2.27 -15.18 -0.14
CA ARG A 135 2.85 -15.92 1.00
C ARG A 135 2.32 -15.39 2.32
N GLU A 136 2.01 -14.10 2.38
CA GLU A 136 1.53 -13.44 3.58
C GLU A 136 0.76 -12.18 3.22
N MET A 137 -0.30 -11.91 3.96
CA MET A 137 -1.05 -10.66 3.95
C MET A 137 -1.16 -10.20 5.40
N SER A 138 -0.83 -8.93 5.66
CA SER A 138 -0.80 -8.35 6.99
C SER A 138 -1.53 -7.02 7.00
N GLU A 139 -2.46 -6.90 7.95
CA GLU A 139 -3.17 -5.68 8.31
C GLU A 139 -2.58 -5.21 9.65
N PRO A 140 -1.53 -4.36 9.64
CA PRO A 140 -0.76 -4.07 10.83
C PRO A 140 -1.61 -3.31 11.84
N LYS A 141 -1.60 -3.82 13.08
CA LYS A 141 -2.17 -3.18 14.26
C LYS A 141 -1.06 -2.58 15.11
N ALA A 142 -1.28 -1.40 15.68
CA ALA A 142 -0.32 -0.80 16.61
C ALA A 142 -0.10 -1.70 17.83
N SER A 143 1.15 -1.90 18.24
CA SER A 143 1.47 -2.66 19.46
C SER A 143 1.13 -1.86 20.72
N GLU A 144 0.81 -2.55 21.81
CA GLU A 144 0.52 -1.89 23.10
C GLU A 144 1.66 -0.96 23.55
N GLU A 145 2.92 -1.36 23.33
CA GLU A 145 4.10 -0.55 23.62
C GLU A 145 4.11 0.76 22.83
N LEU A 146 3.83 0.71 21.52
CA LEU A 146 3.75 1.90 20.68
C LEU A 146 2.58 2.80 21.09
N VAL A 147 1.46 2.19 21.49
CA VAL A 147 0.29 2.92 22.01
C VAL A 147 0.63 3.69 23.28
N GLN A 148 1.32 3.04 24.22
CA GLN A 148 1.76 3.69 25.46
C GLN A 148 2.78 4.80 25.21
N LYS A 149 3.70 4.60 24.26
CA LYS A 149 4.77 5.56 23.96
C LYS A 149 4.27 6.79 23.18
N PHE A 150 3.30 6.60 22.30
CA PHE A 150 2.76 7.66 21.44
C PHE A 150 1.24 7.77 21.55
N PRO A 151 0.68 8.04 22.74
CA PRO A 151 -0.76 7.95 22.95
C PRO A 151 -1.53 8.83 21.96
N LYS A 152 -1.12 10.10 21.76
CA LYS A 152 -1.79 11.02 20.82
C LYS A 152 -1.78 10.56 19.35
N ASN A 153 -0.79 9.79 18.92
CA ASN A 153 -0.68 9.29 17.55
C ASN A 153 -1.25 7.86 17.42
N ALA A 154 -1.26 7.09 18.50
CA ALA A 154 -1.80 5.73 18.54
C ALA A 154 -3.31 5.68 18.79
N TYR A 155 -3.92 6.78 19.25
CA TYR A 155 -5.37 6.97 19.26
C TYR A 155 -5.94 7.34 17.87
N LEU A 156 -5.15 7.26 16.79
CA LEU A 156 -5.61 7.45 15.41
C LEU A 156 -6.42 6.27 14.85
N ASP A 157 -7.06 5.47 15.70
CA ASP A 157 -7.93 4.34 15.30
C ASP A 157 -7.20 3.08 14.82
N ASP A 158 -5.86 3.08 14.92
CA ASP A 158 -4.97 1.99 14.51
C ASP A 158 -5.11 0.70 15.35
N ASP A 159 -5.94 0.72 16.40
CA ASP A 159 -6.32 -0.47 17.19
C ASP A 159 -7.68 -1.07 16.80
N ILE A 160 -8.51 -0.31 16.06
CA ILE A 160 -9.89 -0.67 15.67
C ILE A 160 -9.96 -1.07 14.19
N TRP A 161 -9.27 -0.35 13.31
CA TRP A 161 -9.28 -0.60 11.87
C TRP A 161 -7.88 -0.48 11.28
N PRO A 162 -7.52 -1.31 10.30
CA PRO A 162 -6.24 -1.20 9.65
C PRO A 162 -6.22 -0.04 8.65
N GLU A 163 -5.24 0.83 8.79
CA GLU A 163 -4.96 1.91 7.81
C GLU A 163 -4.17 1.40 6.60
N PHE A 164 -3.48 0.27 6.75
CA PHE A 164 -2.58 -0.27 5.73
C PHE A 164 -2.88 -1.73 5.41
N LEU A 165 -2.52 -2.11 4.20
CA LEU A 165 -2.45 -3.50 3.77
C LEU A 165 -1.04 -3.78 3.27
N ILE A 166 -0.41 -4.81 3.82
CA ILE A 166 0.92 -5.28 3.42
C ILE A 166 0.77 -6.66 2.81
N ILE A 167 1.33 -6.87 1.61
CA ILE A 167 1.32 -8.17 0.95
C ILE A 167 2.74 -8.58 0.59
N LYS A 168 3.09 -9.81 0.94
CA LYS A 168 4.29 -10.51 0.50
C LYS A 168 3.90 -11.61 -0.47
N SER A 169 4.51 -11.60 -1.63
CA SER A 169 4.33 -12.60 -2.67
C SER A 169 5.67 -13.13 -3.17
N MET A 170 5.64 -14.27 -3.85
CA MET A 170 6.79 -14.93 -4.41
C MET A 170 6.49 -15.37 -5.84
N LYS A 171 7.41 -15.09 -6.77
CA LYS A 171 7.29 -15.52 -8.16
C LYS A 171 7.48 -17.03 -8.28
N TYR A 172 6.60 -17.68 -9.03
CA TYR A 172 6.67 -19.11 -9.28
C TYR A 172 6.21 -19.45 -10.71
N THR A 173 7.12 -19.85 -11.59
CA THR A 173 6.84 -20.00 -13.03
C THR A 173 6.13 -21.32 -13.39
N SER A 174 5.87 -22.20 -12.41
CA SER A 174 5.23 -23.50 -12.62
C SER A 174 4.05 -23.68 -11.66
N LEU A 175 2.80 -23.63 -12.13
CA LEU A 175 1.63 -24.06 -11.34
C LEU A 175 1.16 -25.45 -11.79
#